data_AF-A0A7U8AP38-F1
#
_entry.id   AF-A0A7U8AP38-F1
#
_cell.length_a   1.000
_cell.length_b   1.000
_cell.length_c   1.000
_cell.angle_alpha   90.00
_cell.angle_beta   90.00
_cell.angle_gamma   90.00
#
_symmetry.space_group_name_H-M   'P 1'
#
loop_
_entity.id
_entity.type
_entity.pdbx_description
1 polymer ?
#
loop_
_entity_poly.entity_id
_entity_poly.type
_entity_poly.pdbx_seq_one_letter_code
_entity_poly.pdbx_strand_id
1 'polypeptide(L)'
;MIEDEINLKDIDTRFITDMSELFKNSTRSDFKGLKYWDVSNVKSMASMFEGCENFNQDLSSWDVSNVKSMASMFEGCENFNQDLSSWDTSKVDYMHKMFRNCHKLDKSIAQKWKLEQDYLF
;
A
#
# COMPACT_ATOMS: atom_id res chain seq x y z
N MET A 1 -22.33 7.18 -21.68
CA MET A 1 -21.08 6.39 -21.80
C MET A 1 -20.53 6.26 -20.41
N ILE A 2 -20.63 5.07 -19.81
CA ILE A 2 -19.83 4.77 -18.62
C ILE A 2 -18.50 4.34 -19.22
N GLU A 3 -17.44 5.12 -19.03
CA GLU A 3 -16.10 4.65 -19.36
C GLU A 3 -15.88 3.40 -18.52
N ASP A 4 -15.58 2.27 -19.18
CA ASP A 4 -15.23 1.03 -18.50
C ASP A 4 -13.97 1.30 -17.67
N GLU A 5 -14.14 1.63 -16.38
CA GLU A 5 -13.03 1.78 -15.45
C GLU A 5 -12.15 0.54 -15.56
N ILE A 6 -10.88 0.75 -15.89
CA ILE A 6 -9.90 -0.33 -16.08
C ILE A 6 -9.86 -1.16 -14.78
N ASN A 7 -10.27 -2.42 -14.89
CA ASN A 7 -10.14 -3.39 -13.82
C ASN A 7 -8.67 -3.78 -13.69
N LEU A 8 -8.08 -3.52 -12.52
CA LEU A 8 -6.65 -3.71 -12.31
C LEU A 8 -6.26 -5.20 -12.29
N LYS A 9 -7.21 -6.13 -12.09
CA LYS A 9 -6.93 -7.57 -12.01
C LYS A 9 -6.24 -8.14 -13.25
N ASP A 10 -6.41 -7.50 -14.40
CA ASP A 10 -5.98 -8.02 -15.70
C ASP A 10 -4.52 -7.62 -16.02
N ILE A 11 -3.87 -6.86 -15.13
CA ILE A 11 -2.46 -6.47 -15.26
C ILE A 11 -1.56 -7.59 -14.72
N ASP A 12 -0.66 -8.11 -15.56
CA ASP A 12 0.37 -9.07 -15.13
C ASP A 12 1.47 -8.35 -14.34
N THR A 13 1.50 -8.56 -13.02
CA THR A 13 2.47 -7.94 -12.11
C THR A 13 3.60 -8.89 -11.70
N ARG A 14 3.61 -10.14 -12.15
CA ARG A 14 4.48 -11.20 -11.57
C ARG A 14 5.98 -10.96 -11.73
N PHE A 15 6.38 -10.09 -12.66
CA PHE A 15 7.78 -9.73 -12.89
C PHE A 15 8.14 -8.32 -12.44
N ILE A 16 7.18 -7.57 -11.88
CA ILE A 16 7.43 -6.21 -11.43
C ILE A 16 8.22 -6.26 -10.12
N THR A 17 9.37 -5.58 -10.13
CA THR A 17 10.22 -5.44 -8.94
C THR A 17 10.09 -4.08 -8.27
N ASP A 18 9.52 -3.10 -8.96
CA ASP A 18 9.37 -1.73 -8.46
C ASP A 18 7.97 -1.21 -8.77
N MET A 19 7.22 -0.88 -7.72
CA MET A 19 5.89 -0.28 -7.77
C MET A 19 5.90 1.13 -7.16
N SER A 20 7.08 1.73 -6.99
CA SER A 20 7.20 3.06 -6.41
C SER A 20 6.39 4.07 -7.20
N GLU A 21 5.67 4.92 -6.48
CA GLU A 21 4.84 6.01 -7.04
C GLU A 21 3.75 5.61 -8.04
N LEU A 22 3.44 4.31 -8.21
CA LEU A 22 2.55 3.83 -9.28
C LEU A 22 1.17 4.50 -9.30
N PHE A 23 0.63 4.82 -8.13
CA PHE A 23 -0.63 5.54 -7.97
C PHE A 23 -0.44 6.86 -7.20
N LYS A 24 0.77 7.41 -7.12
CA LYS A 24 1.01 8.66 -6.37
C LYS A 24 0.10 9.79 -6.88
N ASN A 25 -0.58 10.45 -5.95
CA ASN A 25 -1.59 11.48 -6.14
C ASN A 25 -2.75 11.07 -7.08
N SER A 26 -3.02 9.77 -7.20
CA SER A 26 -4.11 9.29 -8.04
C SER A 26 -5.45 9.72 -7.49
N THR A 27 -6.31 10.24 -8.37
CA THR A 27 -7.69 10.61 -8.07
C THR A 27 -8.69 9.49 -8.35
N ARG A 28 -8.22 8.27 -8.64
CA ARG A 28 -9.08 7.11 -8.90
C ARG A 28 -10.07 6.90 -7.74
N SER A 29 -11.35 6.80 -8.09
CA SER A 29 -12.45 6.45 -7.18
C SER A 29 -12.47 4.95 -6.84
N ASP A 30 -11.82 4.14 -7.66
CA ASP A 30 -11.90 2.69 -7.71
C ASP A 30 -10.51 2.09 -7.92
N PHE A 31 -10.28 0.95 -7.28
CA PHE A 31 -9.05 0.14 -7.42
C PHE A 31 -9.44 -1.33 -7.56
N LYS A 32 -10.54 -1.60 -8.26
CA LYS A 32 -11.09 -2.94 -8.39
C LYS A 32 -10.05 -3.87 -9.01
N GLY A 33 -9.86 -5.01 -8.38
CA GLY A 33 -8.94 -6.05 -8.85
C GLY A 33 -7.52 -5.95 -8.29
N LEU A 34 -7.16 -4.86 -7.61
CA LEU A 34 -5.83 -4.65 -7.03
C LEU A 34 -5.40 -5.77 -6.06
N LYS A 35 -6.34 -6.31 -5.29
CA LYS A 35 -6.10 -7.45 -4.38
C LYS A 35 -5.63 -8.74 -5.06
N TYR A 36 -5.74 -8.85 -6.39
CA TYR A 36 -5.31 -10.02 -7.16
C TYR A 36 -3.90 -9.90 -7.73
N TRP A 37 -3.24 -8.76 -7.55
CA TRP A 37 -1.86 -8.59 -8.01
C TRP A 37 -0.91 -9.53 -7.27
N ASP A 38 -0.05 -10.19 -8.03
CA ASP A 38 1.12 -10.86 -7.49
C ASP A 38 2.20 -9.81 -7.25
N VAL A 39 2.45 -9.51 -5.98
CA VAL A 39 3.48 -8.56 -5.54
C VAL A 39 4.68 -9.24 -4.90
N SER A 40 4.76 -10.57 -4.97
CA SER A 40 5.79 -11.37 -4.28
C SER A 40 7.22 -11.07 -4.76
N ASN A 41 7.38 -10.53 -5.98
CA ASN A 41 8.68 -10.13 -6.53
C ASN A 41 9.05 -8.66 -6.28
N VAL A 42 8.13 -7.86 -5.75
CA VAL A 42 8.32 -6.42 -5.55
C VAL A 42 9.36 -6.16 -4.45
N LYS A 43 10.27 -5.23 -4.74
CA LYS A 43 11.33 -4.76 -3.84
C LYS A 43 11.06 -3.35 -3.32
N SER A 44 10.36 -2.51 -4.09
CA SER A 44 9.99 -1.16 -3.65
C SER A 44 8.52 -0.88 -3.89
N MET A 45 7.85 -0.37 -2.86
CA MET A 45 6.49 0.17 -2.88
C MET A 45 6.47 1.62 -2.36
N ALA A 46 7.61 2.31 -2.44
CA ALA A 46 7.76 3.66 -1.92
C ALA A 46 6.73 4.61 -2.54
N SER A 47 5.99 5.34 -1.72
CA SER A 47 4.97 6.31 -2.15
C SER A 47 3.92 5.76 -3.12
N MET A 48 3.70 4.44 -3.18
CA MET A 48 2.83 3.81 -4.18
C MET A 48 1.42 4.41 -4.20
N PHE A 49 0.86 4.75 -3.05
CA PHE A 49 -0.46 5.38 -2.90
C PHE A 49 -0.38 6.75 -2.20
N GLU A 50 0.78 7.38 -2.14
CA GLU A 50 0.95 8.70 -1.52
C GLU A 50 -0.07 9.68 -2.11
N GLY A 51 -0.85 10.38 -1.28
CA GLY A 51 -1.86 11.34 -1.69
C GLY A 51 -3.16 10.75 -2.27
N CYS A 52 -3.35 9.43 -2.23
CA CYS A 52 -4.61 8.81 -2.66
C CYS A 52 -5.69 8.93 -1.59
N GLU A 53 -6.31 10.11 -1.47
CA GLU A 53 -7.31 10.40 -0.43
C GLU A 53 -8.45 9.35 -0.37
N ASN A 54 -8.90 8.83 -1.53
CA ASN A 54 -10.00 7.86 -1.64
C ASN A 54 -9.57 6.39 -1.43
N PHE A 55 -8.28 6.11 -1.21
CA PHE A 55 -7.78 4.74 -1.13
C PHE A 55 -8.17 4.04 0.18
N ASN A 56 -8.84 2.89 0.06
CA ASN A 56 -9.22 2.04 1.20
C ASN A 56 -9.44 0.57 0.77
N GLN A 57 -8.67 0.05 -0.19
CA GLN A 57 -8.81 -1.34 -0.62
C GLN A 57 -8.13 -2.32 0.33
N ASP A 58 -8.76 -3.46 0.56
CA ASP A 58 -8.16 -4.59 1.27
C ASP A 58 -6.95 -5.15 0.50
N LEU A 59 -5.78 -5.10 1.14
CA LEU A 59 -4.50 -5.61 0.64
C LEU A 59 -3.94 -6.74 1.52
N SER A 60 -4.73 -7.29 2.43
CA SER A 60 -4.30 -8.30 3.41
C SER A 60 -3.74 -9.59 2.77
N SER A 61 -4.07 -9.83 1.50
CA SER A 61 -3.62 -10.98 0.70
C SER A 61 -2.26 -10.81 0.01
N TRP A 62 -1.69 -9.61 0.00
CA TRP A 62 -0.40 -9.35 -0.63
C TRP A 62 0.76 -9.99 0.13
N ASP A 63 1.62 -10.73 -0.59
CA ASP A 63 2.91 -11.19 -0.08
C ASP A 63 3.97 -10.09 -0.23
N VAL A 64 4.20 -9.35 0.84
CA VAL A 64 5.18 -8.26 0.91
C VAL A 64 6.52 -8.68 1.50
N SER A 65 6.75 -9.98 1.72
CA SER A 65 7.93 -10.52 2.43
C SER A 65 9.28 -10.24 1.73
N ASN A 66 9.24 -9.72 0.51
CA ASN A 66 10.40 -9.37 -0.30
C ASN A 66 10.64 -7.87 -0.46
N VAL A 67 9.72 -7.04 0.06
CA VAL A 67 9.79 -5.58 -0.04
C VAL A 67 10.88 -5.02 0.87
N LYS A 68 11.63 -4.06 0.35
CA LYS A 68 12.70 -3.33 1.04
C LYS A 68 12.33 -1.90 1.40
N SER A 69 11.42 -1.28 0.65
CA SER A 69 10.95 0.08 0.93
C SER A 69 9.43 0.19 0.83
N MET A 70 8.82 0.72 1.89
CA MET A 70 7.42 1.14 1.98
C MET A 70 7.32 2.61 2.46
N ALA A 71 8.39 3.38 2.30
CA ALA A 71 8.45 4.79 2.68
C ALA A 71 7.26 5.55 2.09
N SER A 72 6.53 6.30 2.93
CA SER A 72 5.37 7.11 2.52
C SER A 72 4.27 6.38 1.72
N MET A 73 4.22 5.04 1.74
CA MET A 73 3.35 4.26 0.84
C MET A 73 1.87 4.67 0.90
N PHE A 74 1.35 5.01 2.09
CA PHE A 74 0.00 5.49 2.32
C PHE A 74 -0.04 6.92 2.88
N GLU A 75 1.04 7.70 2.77
CA GLU A 75 1.06 9.08 3.26
C GLU A 75 -0.08 9.87 2.58
N GLY A 76 -0.97 10.49 3.37
CA GLY A 76 -2.12 11.23 2.84
C GLY A 76 -3.30 10.37 2.34
N CYS A 77 -3.30 9.04 2.55
CA CYS A 77 -4.49 8.22 2.30
C CYS A 77 -5.51 8.40 3.44
N GLU A 78 -6.22 9.53 3.45
CA GLU A 78 -7.08 9.93 4.57
C GLU A 78 -8.18 8.90 4.92
N ASN A 79 -8.68 8.17 3.92
CA ASN A 79 -9.72 7.17 4.08
C ASN A 79 -9.22 5.75 4.42
N PHE A 80 -7.91 5.52 4.44
CA PHE A 80 -7.35 4.18 4.62
C PHE A 80 -7.58 3.65 6.04
N ASN A 81 -8.18 2.46 6.15
CA ASN A 81 -8.44 1.78 7.41
C ASN A 81 -8.56 0.25 7.20
N GLN A 82 -7.52 -0.38 6.65
CA GLN A 82 -7.49 -1.82 6.41
C GLN A 82 -6.54 -2.54 7.37
N ASP A 83 -6.88 -3.79 7.69
CA ASP A 83 -6.03 -4.66 8.48
C ASP A 83 -4.89 -5.23 7.63
N LEU A 84 -3.65 -4.88 7.99
CA LEU A 84 -2.42 -5.35 7.36
C LEU A 84 -1.60 -6.25 8.30
N SER A 85 -2.18 -6.76 9.38
CA SER A 85 -1.48 -7.55 10.41
C SER A 85 -0.87 -8.87 9.91
N SER A 86 -1.31 -9.34 8.73
CA SER A 86 -0.80 -10.50 8.01
C SER A 86 0.53 -10.26 7.29
N TRP A 87 0.88 -9.01 6.98
CA TRP A 87 2.09 -8.70 6.22
C TRP A 87 3.36 -9.02 7.03
N ASP A 88 4.27 -9.77 6.40
CA ASP A 88 5.63 -9.95 6.89
C ASP A 88 6.51 -8.79 6.42
N THR A 89 6.84 -7.91 7.36
CA THR A 89 7.63 -6.70 7.11
C THR A 89 9.06 -6.81 7.60
N SER A 90 9.51 -8.02 7.98
CA SER A 90 10.84 -8.27 8.56
C SER A 90 12.02 -7.89 7.67
N LYS A 91 11.80 -7.74 6.36
CA LYS A 91 12.83 -7.34 5.38
C LYS A 91 12.78 -5.87 4.98
N VAL A 92 11.82 -5.09 5.48
CA VAL A 92 11.64 -3.70 5.07
C VAL A 92 12.65 -2.82 5.80
N ASP A 93 13.47 -2.12 5.03
CA ASP A 93 14.52 -1.23 5.54
C ASP A 93 13.99 0.21 5.75
N TYR A 94 12.94 0.61 5.01
CA TYR A 94 12.37 1.98 5.06
C TYR A 94 10.84 1.98 5.18
N MET A 95 10.32 2.50 6.30
CA MET A 95 8.87 2.68 6.57
C MET A 95 8.51 4.08 7.07
N HIS A 96 9.42 5.05 6.94
CA HIS A 96 9.17 6.40 7.44
C HIS A 96 7.93 7.01 6.76
N LYS A 97 7.11 7.71 7.54
CA LYS A 97 5.87 8.37 7.10
C LYS A 97 4.83 7.47 6.43
N MET A 98 4.96 6.14 6.53
CA MET A 98 4.09 5.18 5.82
C MET A 98 2.60 5.50 5.99
N PHE A 99 2.18 5.96 7.18
CA PHE A 99 0.80 6.31 7.51
C PHE A 99 0.62 7.78 7.94
N ARG A 100 1.57 8.65 7.60
CA ARG A 100 1.45 10.07 7.90
C ARG A 100 0.17 10.61 7.25
N ASN A 101 -0.64 11.34 8.01
CA ASN A 101 -1.95 11.86 7.58
C ASN A 101 -3.01 10.79 7.19
N CYS A 102 -2.86 9.52 7.58
CA CYS A 102 -3.95 8.54 7.51
C CYS A 102 -4.94 8.75 8.67
N HIS A 103 -5.89 9.67 8.52
CA HIS A 103 -6.76 10.11 9.62
C HIS A 103 -7.75 9.05 10.11
N LYS A 104 -8.19 8.12 9.25
CA LYS A 104 -9.16 7.05 9.61
C LYS A 104 -8.51 5.75 10.10
N LEU A 105 -7.20 5.63 10.02
CA LEU A 105 -6.50 4.39 10.35
C LEU A 105 -6.67 4.07 11.85
N ASP A 106 -7.21 2.88 12.14
CA ASP A 106 -7.16 2.33 13.49
C ASP A 106 -5.70 2.07 13.87
N LYS A 107 -5.18 2.93 14.75
CA LYS A 107 -3.80 2.88 15.21
C LYS A 107 -3.46 1.58 15.94
N SER A 108 -4.43 0.78 16.36
CA SER A 108 -4.21 -0.54 16.98
C SER A 108 -3.72 -1.60 15.99
N ILE A 109 -4.11 -1.50 14.71
CA ILE A 109 -3.69 -2.40 13.64
C ILE A 109 -2.19 -2.19 13.32
N ALA A 110 -1.71 -0.96 13.42
CA ALA A 110 -0.30 -0.60 13.22
C ALA A 110 0.61 -0.95 14.42
N GLN A 111 0.07 -1.47 15.53
CA GLN A 111 0.86 -1.73 16.75
C GLN A 111 1.82 -2.91 16.63
N LYS A 112 1.61 -3.84 15.67
CA LYS A 112 2.51 -4.97 15.45
C LYS A 112 3.88 -4.55 14.91
N TRP A 113 3.93 -3.53 14.05
CA TRP A 113 5.19 -3.01 13.48
C TRP A 113 5.87 -1.95 14.35
N LYS A 114 5.12 -1.41 15.32
CA LYS A 114 5.57 -0.34 16.22
C LYS A 114 6.60 -0.80 17.25
N LEU A 115 6.76 -2.12 17.45
CA LEU A 115 7.78 -2.65 18.35
C LEU A 115 9.21 -2.53 17.79
N GLU A 116 9.39 -2.11 16.53
CA GLU A 116 10.71 -2.03 15.89
C GLU A 116 11.08 -0.66 15.26
N GLN A 117 10.15 0.29 15.03
CA GLN A 117 10.47 1.58 14.36
C GLN A 117 9.53 2.76 14.78
N ASP A 118 10.08 3.85 15.32
CA ASP A 118 9.36 5.06 15.79
C ASP A 118 8.91 6.05 14.68
N TYR A 119 9.06 5.71 13.39
CA TYR A 119 8.96 6.68 12.28
C TYR A 119 7.70 6.54 11.39
N LEU A 120 6.69 5.78 11.82
CA LEU A 120 5.55 5.38 10.98
C LEU A 120 4.49 6.49 10.71
N PHE A 121 4.38 7.50 11.58
CA PHE A 121 3.29 8.49 11.59
C PHE A 121 3.75 9.93 11.42
#